data_AF-A0A1G3WKZ9-F1
#
_entry.id   AF-A0A1G3WKZ9-F1
#
_cell.length_a   1.000
_cell.length_b   1.000
_cell.length_c   1.000
_cell.angle_alpha   90.00
_cell.angle_beta   90.00
_cell.angle_gamma   90.00
#
_symmetry.space_group_name_H-M   'P 1'
#
loop_
_entity.id
_entity.type
_entity.pdbx_description
1 polymer ?
#
loop_
_entity_poly.entity_id
_entity_poly.type
_entity_poly.pdbx_seq_one_letter_code
_entity_poly.pdbx_strand_id
1 'polypeptide(L)'
;MRFDEWTIEQKTDIDIDYQNRFGGQIRVLKKLYKTKQDPILLDELLENVSSVLFQAMQLQGVDHAEALLERMFLSVLEYDIIIFDESELNEYTVNVYFYNDYQTLEYSDIRIKNAYDIKKLIRMILHIGIVYDKLLNRDPDAEKHLNDYRLLEGFDSDFVPESGQGHTTKNIN
;
A
#
# COMPACT_ATOMS: atom_id res chain seq x y z
N MET A 1 8.80 0.39 13.92
CA MET A 1 7.70 0.85 13.03
C MET A 1 7.87 2.36 12.86
N ARG A 2 7.61 2.97 11.71
CA ARG A 2 7.90 4.42 11.49
C ARG A 2 7.25 5.36 12.52
N PHE A 3 6.20 4.89 13.20
CA PHE A 3 5.51 5.58 14.30
C PHE A 3 6.06 5.25 15.70
N ASP A 4 7.30 4.80 15.84
CA ASP A 4 7.90 4.50 17.15
C ASP A 4 7.99 5.74 18.05
N GLU A 5 8.09 6.94 17.45
CA GLU A 5 8.09 8.24 18.14
C GLU A 5 6.70 8.73 18.55
N TRP A 6 5.62 8.13 18.04
CA TRP A 6 4.27 8.54 18.39
C TRP A 6 3.93 8.18 19.83
N THR A 7 3.21 9.08 20.49
CA THR A 7 2.67 8.83 21.81
C THR A 7 1.64 7.71 21.77
N ILE A 8 1.39 7.09 22.93
CA ILE A 8 0.34 6.07 23.07
C ILE A 8 -1.03 6.64 22.66
N GLU A 9 -1.29 7.91 22.95
CA GLU A 9 -2.52 8.60 22.58
C GLU A 9 -2.67 8.70 21.05
N GLN A 10 -1.63 9.15 20.34
CA GLN A 10 -1.63 9.22 18.87
C GLN A 10 -1.86 7.85 18.22
N LYS A 11 -1.23 6.78 18.76
CA LYS A 11 -1.44 5.40 18.31
C LYS A 11 -2.86 4.89 18.59
N THR A 12 -3.48 5.35 19.67
CA THR A 12 -4.86 4.99 20.00
C THR A 12 -5.85 5.74 19.09
N ASP A 13 -5.60 7.01 18.82
CA ASP A 13 -6.44 7.84 17.96
C ASP A 13 -6.46 7.32 16.52
N ILE A 14 -5.31 6.93 15.97
CA ILE A 14 -5.26 6.35 14.62
C ILE A 14 -6.00 5.01 14.56
N ASP A 15 -5.92 4.19 15.60
CA ASP A 15 -6.64 2.91 15.69
C ASP A 15 -8.15 3.13 15.72
N ILE A 16 -8.61 4.10 16.52
CA ILE A 16 -10.03 4.49 16.57
C ILE A 16 -10.50 5.02 15.22
N ASP A 17 -9.72 5.91 14.61
CA ASP A 17 -10.05 6.50 13.31
C ASP A 17 -10.13 5.43 12.21
N TYR A 18 -9.18 4.50 12.20
CA TYR A 18 -9.19 3.34 11.30
C TYR A 18 -10.44 2.48 11.48
N GLN A 19 -10.80 2.14 12.73
CA GLN A 19 -11.99 1.31 12.97
C GLN A 19 -13.28 2.02 12.52
N ASN A 20 -13.39 3.32 12.81
CA ASN A 20 -14.57 4.11 12.47
C ASN A 20 -14.74 4.30 10.96
N ARG A 21 -13.65 4.51 10.23
CA ARG A 21 -13.69 4.81 8.79
C ARG A 21 -13.65 3.55 7.92
N PHE A 22 -12.89 2.53 8.33
CA PHE A 22 -12.43 1.49 7.41
C PHE A 22 -12.61 0.06 7.91
N GLY A 23 -12.62 -0.19 9.22
CA GLY A 23 -12.42 -1.53 9.80
C GLY A 23 -13.22 -2.67 9.14
N GLY A 24 -14.54 -2.48 8.99
CA GLY A 24 -15.40 -3.48 8.33
C GLY A 24 -15.20 -3.57 6.81
N GLN A 25 -14.96 -2.44 6.17
CA GLN A 25 -14.84 -2.32 4.71
C GLN A 25 -13.57 -3.01 4.19
N ILE A 26 -12.43 -2.79 4.85
CA ILE A 26 -11.12 -3.33 4.40
C ILE A 26 -11.12 -4.86 4.43
N ARG A 27 -11.73 -5.46 5.45
CA ARG A 27 -11.85 -6.92 5.53
C ARG A 27 -12.63 -7.50 4.36
N VAL A 28 -13.75 -6.87 4.02
CA VAL A 28 -14.60 -7.30 2.89
C VAL A 28 -13.85 -7.07 1.57
N LEU A 29 -13.25 -5.89 1.40
CA LEU A 29 -12.45 -5.51 0.23
C LEU A 29 -11.34 -6.54 -0.06
N LYS A 30 -10.50 -6.87 0.92
CA LYS A 30 -9.43 -7.88 0.77
C LYS A 30 -9.98 -9.24 0.35
N LYS A 31 -11.11 -9.67 0.93
CA LYS A 31 -11.76 -10.93 0.58
C LYS A 31 -12.25 -10.91 -0.86
N LEU A 32 -13.00 -9.89 -1.26
CA LEU A 32 -13.54 -9.76 -2.62
C LEU A 32 -12.41 -9.68 -3.66
N TYR A 33 -11.36 -8.94 -3.37
CA TYR A 33 -10.19 -8.83 -4.25
C TYR A 33 -9.50 -10.19 -4.44
N LYS A 34 -9.29 -10.96 -3.37
CA LYS A 34 -8.70 -12.31 -3.44
C LYS A 34 -9.59 -13.32 -4.16
N THR A 35 -10.90 -13.31 -3.90
CA THR A 35 -11.84 -14.29 -4.49
C THR A 35 -12.34 -13.90 -5.88
N LYS A 36 -12.07 -12.66 -6.33
CA LYS A 36 -12.61 -12.06 -7.57
C LYS A 36 -14.13 -12.11 -7.62
N GLN A 37 -14.78 -12.03 -6.45
CA GLN A 37 -16.23 -12.00 -6.32
C GLN A 37 -16.73 -10.56 -6.26
N ASP A 38 -17.94 -10.36 -6.78
CA ASP A 38 -18.66 -9.09 -6.74
C ASP A 38 -17.78 -7.87 -7.11
N PRO A 39 -17.36 -7.78 -8.38
CA PRO A 39 -16.47 -6.72 -8.83
C PRO A 39 -17.09 -5.32 -8.67
N ILE A 40 -18.43 -5.22 -8.63
CA ILE A 40 -19.14 -3.96 -8.42
C ILE A 40 -18.92 -3.49 -6.98
N LEU A 41 -19.25 -4.33 -5.99
CA LEU A 41 -19.05 -3.98 -4.59
C LEU A 41 -17.58 -3.73 -4.26
N LEU A 42 -16.66 -4.51 -4.85
CA LEU A 42 -15.22 -4.27 -4.71
C LEU A 42 -14.83 -2.87 -5.21
N ASP A 43 -15.36 -2.45 -6.35
CA ASP A 43 -15.05 -1.15 -6.93
C ASP A 43 -15.63 -0.01 -6.08
N GLU A 44 -16.87 -0.14 -5.59
CA GLU A 44 -17.51 0.82 -4.67
C GLU A 44 -16.74 0.98 -3.36
N LEU A 45 -16.30 -0.14 -2.76
CA LEU A 45 -15.48 -0.11 -1.54
C LEU A 45 -14.13 0.57 -1.79
N LEU A 46 -13.48 0.27 -2.91
CA LEU A 46 -12.24 0.91 -3.29
C LEU A 46 -12.42 2.41 -3.50
N GLU A 47 -13.49 2.86 -4.16
CA GLU A 47 -13.78 4.28 -4.34
C GLU A 47 -13.96 5.01 -3.02
N ASN A 48 -14.77 4.43 -2.13
CA ASN A 48 -15.01 5.04 -0.82
C ASN A 48 -13.73 5.14 0.00
N VAL A 49 -12.97 4.04 0.12
CA VAL A 49 -11.70 4.00 0.88
C VAL A 49 -10.71 5.02 0.30
N SER A 50 -10.58 5.07 -1.01
CA SER A 50 -9.62 5.97 -1.67
C SER A 50 -10.00 7.44 -1.53
N SER A 51 -11.28 7.75 -1.59
CA SER A 51 -11.80 9.11 -1.36
C SER A 51 -11.51 9.59 0.05
N VAL A 52 -11.79 8.75 1.06
CA VAL A 52 -11.54 9.09 2.47
C VAL A 52 -10.04 9.26 2.74
N LEU A 53 -9.19 8.40 2.18
CA LEU A 53 -7.73 8.53 2.32
C LEU A 53 -7.20 9.81 1.66
N PHE A 54 -7.67 10.13 0.45
CA PHE A 54 -7.24 11.35 -0.22
C PHE A 54 -7.68 12.60 0.57
N GLN A 55 -8.87 12.60 1.15
CA GLN A 55 -9.30 13.65 2.07
C GLN A 55 -8.43 13.71 3.33
N ALA A 56 -8.01 12.56 3.86
CA ALA A 56 -7.13 12.51 5.01
C ALA A 56 -5.77 13.16 4.73
N MET A 57 -5.19 12.90 3.56
CA MET A 57 -3.96 13.55 3.11
C MET A 57 -4.10 15.08 3.10
N GLN A 58 -5.24 15.59 2.63
CA GLN A 58 -5.50 17.03 2.50
C GLN A 58 -5.82 17.73 3.83
N LEU A 59 -6.53 17.05 4.74
CA LEU A 59 -7.09 17.68 5.94
C LEU A 59 -6.31 17.37 7.21
N GLN A 60 -5.72 16.18 7.30
CA GLN A 60 -5.07 15.65 8.50
C GLN A 60 -3.56 15.50 8.32
N GLY A 61 -3.07 15.63 7.08
CA GLY A 61 -1.66 15.55 6.72
C GLY A 61 -1.26 14.17 6.21
N VAL A 62 -0.09 14.14 5.57
CA VAL A 62 0.44 12.94 4.91
C VAL A 62 0.76 11.81 5.90
N ASP A 63 1.36 12.13 7.05
CA ASP A 63 1.69 11.15 8.09
C ASP A 63 0.45 10.39 8.61
N HIS A 64 -0.70 11.07 8.71
CA HIS A 64 -1.96 10.44 9.12
C HIS A 64 -2.46 9.45 8.06
N ALA A 65 -2.36 9.83 6.79
CA ALA A 65 -2.76 8.98 5.68
C ALA A 65 -1.84 7.77 5.49
N GLU A 66 -0.52 7.95 5.66
CA GLU A 66 0.47 6.86 5.72
C GLU A 66 0.07 5.84 6.79
N ALA A 67 -0.17 6.30 8.02
CA ALA A 67 -0.54 5.44 9.13
C ALA A 67 -1.85 4.68 8.88
N LEU A 68 -2.86 5.36 8.32
CA LEU A 68 -4.12 4.71 7.93
C LEU A 68 -3.90 3.61 6.87
N LEU A 69 -3.10 3.88 5.83
CA LEU A 69 -2.80 2.93 4.76
C LEU A 69 -2.04 1.70 5.27
N GLU A 70 -1.05 1.89 6.13
CA GLU A 70 -0.29 0.80 6.75
C GLU A 70 -1.20 -0.04 7.67
N ARG A 71 -2.10 0.61 8.41
CA ARG A 71 -3.05 -0.06 9.30
C ARG A 71 -4.12 -0.89 8.58
N MET A 72 -4.31 -0.69 7.27
CA MET A 72 -5.18 -1.54 6.45
C MET A 72 -4.61 -2.94 6.23
N PHE A 73 -3.30 -3.14 6.40
CA PHE A 73 -2.59 -4.40 6.12
C PHE A 73 -3.02 -5.01 4.78
N LEU A 74 -2.94 -4.25 3.69
CA LEU A 74 -3.51 -4.65 2.40
C LEU A 74 -2.77 -5.87 1.80
N SER A 75 -1.47 -5.98 2.03
CA SER A 75 -0.60 -7.07 1.59
C SER A 75 -0.28 -8.06 2.73
N VAL A 76 0.08 -9.29 2.36
CA VAL A 76 0.69 -10.28 3.28
C VAL A 76 2.21 -10.12 3.38
N LEU A 77 2.84 -9.54 2.36
CA LEU A 77 4.20 -9.02 2.43
C LEU A 77 4.14 -7.69 3.17
N GLU A 78 4.98 -7.52 4.20
CA GLU A 78 5.01 -6.27 4.97
C GLU A 78 5.37 -5.09 4.07
N TYR A 79 4.81 -3.92 4.39
CA TYR A 79 5.04 -2.73 3.62
C TYR A 79 4.94 -1.46 4.45
N ASP A 80 5.76 -0.49 4.08
CA ASP A 80 5.73 0.89 4.58
C ASP A 80 5.42 1.83 3.41
N ILE A 81 4.79 2.97 3.71
CA ILE A 81 4.48 4.00 2.72
C ILE A 81 5.08 5.33 3.16
N ILE A 82 5.69 6.03 2.20
CA ILE A 82 6.17 7.39 2.37
C ILE A 82 5.48 8.30 1.36
N ILE A 83 4.84 9.36 1.84
CA ILE A 83 4.10 10.34 1.05
C ILE A 83 4.77 11.71 1.22
N PHE A 84 5.15 12.30 0.10
CA PHE A 84 5.69 13.66 0.01
C PHE A 84 4.62 14.59 -0.58
N ASP A 85 4.38 15.72 0.07
CA ASP A 85 3.53 16.80 -0.46
C ASP A 85 4.36 17.67 -1.42
N GLU A 86 4.00 17.65 -2.70
CA GLU A 86 4.63 18.46 -3.75
C GLU A 86 3.73 19.67 -4.03
N SER A 87 3.62 20.56 -3.03
CA SER A 87 2.63 21.65 -3.06
C SER A 87 2.76 22.56 -4.29
N GLU A 88 3.96 22.73 -4.85
CA GLU A 88 4.20 23.51 -6.07
C GLU A 88 3.56 22.88 -7.34
N LEU A 89 3.40 21.56 -7.34
CA LEU A 89 2.82 20.78 -8.42
C LEU A 89 1.34 20.41 -8.19
N ASN A 90 0.79 20.76 -7.02
CA ASN A 90 -0.54 20.36 -6.56
C ASN A 90 -0.75 18.83 -6.65
N GLU A 91 0.26 18.06 -6.25
CA GLU A 91 0.22 16.60 -6.23
C GLU A 91 0.99 16.06 -5.03
N TYR A 92 0.94 14.74 -4.85
CA TYR A 92 1.76 14.03 -3.89
C TYR A 92 2.64 13.01 -4.63
N THR A 93 3.84 12.79 -4.09
CA THR A 93 4.73 11.70 -4.51
C THR A 93 4.68 10.61 -3.46
N VAL A 94 4.54 9.35 -3.87
CA VAL A 94 4.46 8.20 -2.97
C VAL A 94 5.56 7.20 -3.29
N ASN A 95 6.26 6.77 -2.25
CA ASN A 95 7.14 5.60 -2.28
C ASN A 95 6.52 4.49 -1.43
N VAL A 96 6.54 3.27 -1.95
CA VAL A 96 6.08 2.07 -1.23
C VAL A 96 7.24 1.10 -1.12
N TYR A 97 7.54 0.70 0.11
CA TYR A 97 8.61 -0.25 0.42
C TYR A 97 7.97 -1.55 0.87
N PHE A 98 8.17 -2.62 0.14
CA PHE A 98 7.78 -3.97 0.57
C PHE A 98 8.99 -4.70 1.10
N TYR A 99 8.87 -5.42 2.20
CA TYR A 99 10.02 -6.06 2.80
C TYR A 99 9.70 -7.36 3.52
N ASN A 100 10.73 -8.19 3.65
CA ASN A 100 10.76 -9.39 4.49
C ASN A 100 12.14 -9.47 5.19
N ASP A 101 12.41 -10.59 5.85
CA ASP A 101 13.66 -10.80 6.60
C ASP A 101 14.93 -10.73 5.72
N TYR A 102 14.81 -10.85 4.40
CA TYR A 102 15.95 -10.97 3.47
C TYR A 102 16.14 -9.75 2.58
N GLN A 103 15.04 -9.13 2.12
CA GLN A 103 15.07 -8.15 1.04
C GLN A 103 14.03 -7.05 1.26
N THR A 104 14.36 -5.86 0.74
CA THR A 104 13.45 -4.73 0.59
C THR A 104 13.29 -4.41 -0.90
N LEU A 105 12.04 -4.29 -1.35
CA LEU A 105 11.65 -3.85 -2.69
C LEU A 105 11.04 -2.46 -2.62
N GLU A 106 11.63 -1.53 -3.35
CA GLU A 106 11.13 -0.16 -3.46
C GLU A 106 10.35 0.05 -4.77
N TYR A 107 9.17 0.67 -4.63
CA TYR A 107 8.40 1.28 -5.72
C TYR A 107 8.27 2.77 -5.45
N SER A 108 9.05 3.59 -6.14
CA SER A 108 9.17 5.02 -5.86
C SER A 108 8.53 5.90 -6.94
N ASP A 109 8.44 7.19 -6.63
CA ASP A 109 7.99 8.26 -7.55
C ASP A 109 6.55 8.11 -8.08
N ILE A 110 5.68 7.42 -7.34
CA ILE A 110 4.27 7.24 -7.73
C ILE A 110 3.53 8.56 -7.51
N ARG A 111 2.95 9.11 -8.58
CA ARG A 111 2.27 10.42 -8.53
C ARG A 111 0.79 10.25 -8.19
N ILE A 112 0.33 10.99 -7.17
CA ILE A 112 -1.05 11.00 -6.70
C ILE A 112 -1.61 12.41 -6.84
N LYS A 113 -2.62 12.58 -7.71
CA LYS A 113 -3.29 13.87 -7.94
C LYS A 113 -4.71 13.89 -7.38
N ASN A 114 -5.31 12.71 -7.21
CA ASN A 114 -6.70 12.58 -6.82
C ASN A 114 -6.97 11.20 -6.18
N ALA A 115 -8.20 11.01 -5.69
CA ALA A 115 -8.64 9.75 -5.09
C ALA A 115 -8.57 8.54 -6.03
N TYR A 116 -8.66 8.73 -7.35
CA TYR A 116 -8.53 7.63 -8.30
C TYR A 116 -7.09 7.08 -8.36
N ASP A 117 -6.08 7.94 -8.16
CA ASP A 117 -4.69 7.49 -8.06
C ASP A 117 -4.45 6.70 -6.76
N ILE A 118 -5.09 7.10 -5.64
CA ILE A 118 -5.08 6.31 -4.40
C ILE A 118 -5.75 4.95 -4.62
N LYS A 119 -6.83 4.89 -5.39
CA LYS A 119 -7.48 3.61 -5.76
C LYS A 119 -6.52 2.69 -6.50
N LYS A 120 -5.70 3.23 -7.40
CA LYS A 120 -4.64 2.46 -8.08
C LYS A 120 -3.54 2.02 -7.12
N LEU A 121 -3.08 2.88 -6.22
CA LEU A 121 -2.10 2.55 -5.19
C LEU A 121 -2.56 1.39 -4.30
N ILE A 122 -3.80 1.44 -3.80
CA ILE A 122 -4.38 0.35 -2.99
C ILE A 122 -4.43 -0.96 -3.79
N ARG A 123 -4.86 -0.90 -5.07
CA ARG A 123 -4.88 -2.07 -5.95
C ARG A 123 -3.48 -2.65 -6.17
N MET A 124 -2.47 -1.80 -6.31
CA MET A 124 -1.07 -2.23 -6.46
C MET A 124 -0.61 -3.03 -5.24
N ILE A 125 -0.86 -2.51 -4.04
CA ILE A 125 -0.47 -3.18 -2.79
C ILE A 125 -1.19 -4.52 -2.63
N LEU A 126 -2.49 -4.58 -2.91
CA LEU A 126 -3.27 -5.82 -2.88
C LEU A 126 -2.76 -6.84 -3.91
N HIS A 127 -2.43 -6.38 -5.12
CA HIS A 127 -1.90 -7.22 -6.20
C HIS A 127 -0.58 -7.86 -5.80
N ILE A 128 0.38 -7.05 -5.33
CA ILE A 128 1.69 -7.52 -4.85
C ILE A 128 1.50 -8.57 -3.75
N GLY A 129 0.62 -8.31 -2.77
CA GLY A 129 0.33 -9.27 -1.71
C GLY A 129 -0.21 -10.61 -2.23
N ILE A 130 -1.10 -10.60 -3.23
CA ILE A 130 -1.62 -11.84 -3.84
C ILE A 130 -0.54 -12.58 -4.64
N VAL A 131 0.30 -11.86 -5.38
CA VAL A 131 1.39 -12.47 -6.15
C VAL A 131 2.39 -13.11 -5.18
N TYR A 132 2.78 -12.40 -4.12
CA TYR A 132 3.67 -12.93 -3.08
C TYR A 132 3.10 -14.17 -2.39
N ASP A 133 1.85 -14.15 -1.94
CA ASP A 133 1.15 -15.32 -1.34
C ASP A 133 1.20 -16.54 -2.27
N LYS A 134 1.01 -16.33 -3.58
CA LYS A 134 1.09 -17.42 -4.57
C LYS A 134 2.52 -17.92 -4.80
N LEU A 135 3.52 -17.04 -4.74
CA LEU A 135 4.93 -17.40 -4.93
C LEU A 135 5.41 -18.28 -3.78
N LEU A 136 5.13 -17.90 -2.53
CA LEU A 136 5.50 -18.70 -1.36
C LEU A 136 4.91 -20.12 -1.37
N ASN A 137 3.73 -20.29 -1.96
CA ASN A 137 3.10 -21.61 -2.11
C ASN A 137 3.70 -22.46 -3.25
N ARG A 138 4.51 -21.86 -4.14
CA ARG A 138 5.07 -22.52 -5.34
C ARG A 138 6.57 -22.78 -5.24
N ASP A 139 7.30 -21.85 -4.65
CA ASP A 139 8.75 -21.92 -4.49
C ASP A 139 9.14 -21.64 -3.03
N PRO A 140 9.66 -22.66 -2.31
CA PRO A 140 10.14 -22.50 -0.93
C PRO A 140 11.29 -21.49 -0.76
N ASP A 141 12.04 -21.20 -1.81
CA ASP A 141 13.15 -20.23 -1.77
C ASP A 141 12.75 -18.83 -2.26
N ALA A 142 11.49 -18.62 -2.67
CA ALA A 142 11.00 -17.34 -3.19
C ALA A 142 11.22 -16.17 -2.23
N GLU A 143 11.16 -16.41 -0.92
CA GLU A 143 11.35 -15.40 0.11
C GLU A 143 12.77 -14.80 0.08
N LYS A 144 13.79 -15.60 -0.24
CA LYS A 144 15.20 -15.19 -0.28
C LYS A 144 15.60 -14.50 -1.59
N HIS A 145 14.81 -14.73 -2.64
CA HIS A 145 15.07 -14.33 -4.01
C HIS A 145 13.92 -13.48 -4.58
N LEU A 146 13.26 -12.70 -3.73
CA LEU A 146 12.06 -11.95 -4.08
C LEU A 146 12.29 -10.98 -5.25
N ASN A 147 13.50 -10.42 -5.34
CA ASN A 147 13.98 -9.56 -6.43
C ASN A 147 14.01 -10.24 -7.81
N ASP A 148 14.03 -11.57 -7.87
CA ASP A 148 14.05 -12.32 -9.13
C ASP A 148 12.63 -12.48 -9.71
N TYR A 149 11.60 -12.09 -8.92
CA TYR A 149 10.19 -12.21 -9.28
C TYR A 149 9.58 -10.86 -9.69
N ARG A 150 8.77 -10.88 -10.75
CA ARG A 150 8.02 -9.71 -11.23
C ARG A 150 6.69 -9.58 -10.48
N LEU A 151 6.70 -8.94 -9.31
CA LEU A 151 5.49 -8.82 -8.47
C LEU A 151 4.38 -7.95 -9.10
N LEU A 152 4.74 -7.05 -10.01
CA LEU A 152 3.78 -6.24 -10.77
C LEU A 152 3.34 -6.87 -12.10
N GLU A 153 3.73 -8.11 -12.40
CA GLU A 153 3.28 -8.76 -13.64
C GLU A 153 1.74 -8.86 -13.67
N GLY A 154 1.14 -8.37 -14.76
CA GLY A 154 -0.31 -8.30 -14.93
C GLY A 154 -1.02 -7.16 -14.18
N PHE A 155 -0.26 -6.23 -13.57
CA PHE A 155 -0.77 -4.95 -13.07
C PHE A 155 -0.65 -3.84 -14.12
N ASP A 156 -1.39 -2.73 -13.94
CA ASP A 156 -1.37 -1.54 -14.81
C ASP A 156 0.06 -0.95 -14.87
N SER A 157 0.78 -1.22 -15.96
CA SER A 157 2.21 -0.92 -16.11
C SER A 157 2.52 0.58 -16.11
N ASP A 158 1.54 1.40 -16.46
CA ASP A 158 1.75 2.85 -16.66
C ASP A 158 1.61 3.64 -15.35
N PHE A 159 1.18 2.97 -14.26
CA PHE A 159 0.98 3.62 -12.96
C PHE A 159 2.26 3.81 -12.16
N VAL A 160 3.20 2.86 -12.26
CA VAL A 160 4.50 2.94 -11.57
C VAL A 160 5.56 3.30 -12.60
N PRO A 161 6.31 4.41 -12.42
CA PRO A 161 7.36 4.79 -13.35
C PRO A 161 8.39 3.66 -13.52
N GLU A 162 8.89 3.44 -14.74
CA GLU A 162 9.96 2.46 -14.98
C GLU A 162 11.22 2.78 -14.16
N SER A 163 11.49 4.07 -13.91
CA SER A 163 12.57 4.54 -13.04
C SER A 163 12.33 4.28 -11.55
N GLY A 164 11.07 4.07 -11.14
CA GLY A 164 10.67 3.78 -9.77
C GLY A 164 10.61 2.29 -9.45
N GLN A 165 10.85 1.41 -10.43
CA GLN A 165 10.99 -0.02 -10.22
C GLN A 165 12.48 -0.38 -10.14
N GLY A 166 13.01 -0.56 -8.92
CA GLY A 166 14.27 -1.30 -8.76
C GLY A 166 15.39 -0.56 -8.05
N HIS A 167 15.20 -0.26 -6.77
CA HIS A 167 16.29 -0.24 -5.81
C HIS A 167 16.03 -1.33 -4.75
N THR A 168 16.79 -2.41 -4.84
CA THR A 168 16.78 -3.50 -3.86
C THR A 168 17.98 -3.31 -2.95
N THR A 169 17.73 -3.07 -1.67
CA THR A 169 18.76 -3.15 -0.64
C THR A 169 18.69 -4.53 0.00
N LYS A 170 19.84 -5.21 0.05
CA LYS A 170 19.97 -6.43 0.87
C LYS A 170 19.90 -6.01 2.33
N ASN A 171 19.05 -6.66 3.12
CA ASN A 171 19.06 -6.48 4.56
C ASN A 171 20.35 -7.14 5.09
N ILE A 172 21.34 -6.31 5.43
CA ILE A 172 22.60 -6.79 6.01
C ILE A 172 22.35 -6.93 7.52
N ASN A 173 22.13 -8.16 7.98
CA ASN A 173 22.20 -8.51 9.40
C ASN A 173 23.65 -8.48 9.91
#